data_AF-A0A2E7BA18-F1
#
_entry.id   AF-A0A2E7BA18-F1
#
_cell.length_a   1.000
_cell.length_b   1.000
_cell.length_c   1.000
_cell.angle_alpha   90.00
_cell.angle_beta   90.00
_cell.angle_gamma   90.00
#
_symmetry.space_group_name_H-M   'P 1'
#
loop_
_entity.id
_entity.type
_entity.pdbx_description
1 polymer ?
#
loop_
_entity_poly.entity_id
_entity_poly.type
_entity_poly.pdbx_seq_one_letter_code
_entity_poly.pdbx_strand_id
1 'polypeptide(L)'
;MVTSQGLKSGFLDEAYVATLKLEFWNRRKYPLIVRHITLTFSDMKFLANRAKPTRETGWHIQYSGGGIYMNDFTVDGSGHQCVEFEAPFAKRPLDNLRSDVNIQVMFFDPRLNENVIEKIEYVYELNPSVGLPEE
;
A
#
# COMPACT_ATOMS: atom_id res chain seq x y z
N MET A 1 -0.30 9.36 8.97
CA MET A 1 0.21 8.28 8.10
C MET A 1 1.35 8.86 7.30
N VAL A 2 2.43 8.11 7.09
CA VAL A 2 3.53 8.48 6.18
C VAL A 2 3.63 7.38 5.14
N THR A 3 3.86 7.73 3.88
CA THR A 3 3.98 6.78 2.77
C THR A 3 5.36 6.87 2.15
N SER A 4 6.00 5.73 1.89
CA SER A 4 7.23 5.65 1.08
C SER A 4 7.04 4.63 -0.03
N GLN A 5 7.58 4.91 -1.22
CA GLN A 5 7.34 4.13 -2.42
C GLN A 5 8.62 3.73 -3.14
N GLY A 6 8.54 2.62 -3.87
CA GLY A 6 9.61 2.15 -4.73
C GLY A 6 9.07 1.16 -5.77
N LEU A 7 9.85 0.95 -6.83
CA LEU A 7 9.71 -0.16 -7.76
C LEU A 7 10.93 -1.04 -7.64
N LYS A 8 10.70 -2.34 -7.62
CA LYS A 8 11.77 -3.32 -7.76
C LYS A 8 11.51 -4.08 -9.07
N SER A 9 12.50 -4.20 -9.94
CA SER A 9 12.43 -5.19 -11.01
C SER A 9 12.48 -6.57 -10.35
N GLY A 10 11.43 -7.37 -10.52
CA GLY A 10 11.33 -8.71 -9.94
C GLY A 10 11.07 -9.75 -11.01
N PHE A 11 12.04 -10.65 -11.21
CA PHE A 11 12.05 -12.06 -11.68
C PHE A 11 11.06 -12.60 -12.73
N LEU A 12 10.15 -11.80 -13.29
CA LEU A 12 9.22 -12.20 -14.35
C LEU A 12 9.45 -11.26 -15.53
N ASP A 13 9.98 -11.79 -16.63
CA ASP A 13 10.45 -11.05 -17.82
C ASP A 13 9.44 -10.05 -18.43
N GLU A 14 8.20 -9.99 -17.95
CA GLU A 14 7.09 -9.21 -18.50
C GLU A 14 6.35 -8.30 -17.50
N ALA A 15 6.78 -8.22 -16.23
CA ALA A 15 6.06 -7.43 -15.21
C ALA A 15 6.96 -6.47 -14.41
N TYR A 16 6.35 -5.41 -13.88
CA TYR A 16 6.91 -4.58 -12.82
C TYR A 16 6.19 -4.88 -11.51
N VAL A 17 6.82 -4.56 -10.37
CA VAL A 17 6.23 -4.74 -9.04
C VAL A 17 6.07 -3.38 -8.39
N ALA A 18 4.82 -3.01 -8.10
CA ALA A 18 4.51 -1.81 -7.33
C ALA A 18 4.64 -2.11 -5.84
N THR A 19 5.46 -1.33 -5.15
CA THR A 19 5.63 -1.40 -3.70
C THR A 19 5.19 -0.09 -3.05
N LEU A 20 4.29 -0.19 -2.08
CA LEU A 20 3.82 0.92 -1.26
C LEU A 20 3.93 0.55 0.21
N LYS A 21 4.72 1.32 0.96
CA LYS A 21 4.87 1.17 2.41
C LYS A 21 3.97 2.18 3.12
N LEU A 22 3.08 1.69 3.97
CA LEU A 22 2.15 2.48 4.79
C LEU A 22 2.62 2.47 6.23
N GLU A 23 2.94 3.65 6.77
CA GLU A 23 3.35 3.81 8.16
C GLU A 23 2.25 4.46 9.01
N PHE A 24 1.82 3.73 10.03
CA PHE A 24 0.82 4.12 11.00
C PHE A 24 1.51 4.57 12.28
N TRP A 25 1.37 5.84 12.60
CA TRP A 25 1.96 6.45 13.79
C TRP A 25 0.83 6.86 14.73
N ASN A 26 0.74 6.23 15.90
CA ASN A 26 -0.23 6.59 16.92
C ASN A 26 0.44 7.45 17.99
N ARG A 27 0.21 8.77 17.96
CA ARG A 27 0.76 9.71 18.96
C ARG A 27 -0.07 9.81 20.24
N ARG A 28 -1.12 8.98 20.40
CA ARG A 28 -2.05 9.03 21.53
C ARG A 28 -1.66 7.99 22.59
N LYS A 29 -2.27 8.10 23.77
CA LYS A 29 -2.07 7.13 24.88
C LYS A 29 -2.77 5.79 24.63
N TYR A 30 -3.93 5.80 23.98
CA TYR A 30 -4.76 4.61 23.78
C TYR A 30 -4.42 3.93 22.45
N PRO A 31 -4.49 2.58 22.37
CA PRO A 31 -4.26 1.86 21.13
C PRO A 31 -5.34 2.18 20.09
N LEU A 32 -4.98 2.14 18.82
CA LEU A 32 -5.91 2.18 17.69
C LEU A 32 -5.94 0.80 17.04
N ILE A 33 -7.12 0.35 16.61
CA ILE A 33 -7.25 -0.93 15.91
C ILE A 33 -7.53 -0.64 14.45
N VAL A 34 -6.56 -0.86 13.57
CA VAL A 34 -6.75 -0.76 12.12
C VAL A 34 -7.43 -2.03 11.66
N ARG A 35 -8.59 -1.89 11.01
CA ARG A 35 -9.41 -3.03 10.57
C ARG A 35 -9.34 -3.29 9.09
N HIS A 36 -9.23 -2.21 8.32
CA HIS A 36 -9.36 -2.29 6.88
C HIS A 36 -8.52 -1.22 6.21
N ILE A 37 -7.77 -1.62 5.20
CA ILE A 37 -7.05 -0.70 4.32
C ILE A 37 -7.48 -0.99 2.90
N THR A 38 -7.91 0.03 2.17
CA THR A 38 -8.21 -0.06 0.74
C THR A 38 -7.24 0.83 -0.02
N LEU A 39 -6.61 0.26 -1.03
CA LEU A 39 -5.76 0.94 -1.99
C LEU A 39 -6.43 0.88 -3.35
N THR A 40 -6.55 2.01 -4.02
CA THR A 40 -7.07 2.10 -5.38
C THR A 40 -6.13 2.91 -6.24
N PHE A 41 -5.60 2.29 -7.28
CA PHE A 41 -4.76 2.91 -8.30
C PHE A 41 -5.63 3.18 -9.52
N SER A 42 -5.72 4.43 -9.95
CA SER A 42 -6.55 4.83 -11.08
C SER A 42 -6.13 4.17 -12.40
N ASP A 43 -4.82 4.15 -12.68
CA ASP A 43 -4.31 3.77 -14.00
C ASP A 43 -3.60 2.42 -14.04
N MET A 44 -3.34 1.78 -12.89
CA MET A 44 -2.59 0.53 -12.82
C MET A 44 -3.52 -0.69 -12.77
N LYS A 45 -3.25 -1.70 -13.60
CA LYS A 45 -3.97 -3.00 -13.56
C LYS A 45 -3.02 -4.08 -13.06
N PHE A 46 -3.37 -4.71 -11.93
CA PHE A 46 -2.53 -5.72 -11.30
C PHE A 46 -2.78 -7.12 -11.87
N LEU A 47 -1.71 -7.89 -11.96
CA LEU A 47 -1.73 -9.30 -12.35
C LEU A 47 -2.02 -10.15 -11.12
N ALA A 48 -3.28 -10.16 -10.66
CA ALA A 48 -3.68 -10.81 -9.41
C ALA A 48 -3.29 -12.30 -9.33
N ASN A 49 -3.26 -13.01 -10.46
CA ASN A 49 -2.80 -14.40 -10.55
C ASN A 49 -1.29 -14.60 -10.34
N ARG A 50 -0.49 -13.54 -10.45
CA ARG A 50 0.96 -13.54 -10.22
C ARG A 50 1.33 -12.94 -8.85
N ALA A 51 0.36 -12.46 -8.08
CA ALA A 51 0.60 -11.88 -6.76
C ALA A 51 0.80 -12.96 -5.69
N LYS A 52 1.45 -12.59 -4.59
CA LYS A 52 1.56 -13.45 -3.41
C LYS A 52 0.16 -13.76 -2.84
N PRO A 53 -0.08 -14.97 -2.31
CA PRO A 53 -1.37 -15.32 -1.71
C PRO A 53 -1.77 -14.37 -0.58
N THR A 54 -3.05 -14.02 -0.50
CA THR A 54 -3.60 -13.12 0.54
C THR A 54 -3.32 -13.58 1.97
N ARG A 55 -3.21 -14.89 2.20
CA ARG A 55 -2.89 -15.42 3.54
C ARG A 55 -1.48 -15.06 4.00
N GLU A 56 -0.55 -14.87 3.08
CA GLU A 56 0.85 -14.54 3.40
C GLU A 56 1.04 -13.06 3.67
N THR A 57 0.33 -12.20 2.92
CA THR A 57 0.54 -10.76 2.94
C THR A 57 -0.55 -9.98 3.67
N GLY A 58 -1.71 -10.60 3.93
CA GLY A 58 -2.93 -9.91 4.39
C GLY A 58 -3.64 -9.12 3.29
N TRP A 59 -3.06 -9.03 2.08
CA TRP A 59 -3.59 -8.26 0.97
C TRP A 59 -4.37 -9.13 -0.02
N HIS A 60 -5.60 -8.73 -0.29
CA HIS A 60 -6.40 -9.20 -1.40
C HIS A 60 -6.21 -8.28 -2.60
N ILE A 61 -5.44 -8.73 -3.59
CA ILE A 61 -5.10 -7.95 -4.78
C ILE A 61 -6.26 -7.98 -5.78
N GLN A 62 -6.67 -6.81 -6.26
CA GLN A 62 -7.74 -6.65 -7.22
C GLN A 62 -7.17 -6.37 -8.60
N TYR A 63 -7.60 -7.14 -9.60
CA TYR A 63 -7.19 -6.94 -11.00
C TYR A 63 -7.53 -5.54 -11.52
N SER A 64 -8.64 -4.97 -11.04
CA SER A 64 -9.13 -3.63 -11.41
C SER A 64 -8.21 -2.48 -10.99
N GLY A 65 -7.16 -2.74 -10.20
CA GLY A 65 -6.19 -1.73 -9.81
C GLY A 65 -6.24 -1.37 -8.34
N GLY A 66 -5.94 -2.32 -7.46
CA GLY A 66 -5.87 -2.04 -6.04
C GLY A 66 -5.58 -3.24 -5.17
N GLY A 67 -5.73 -3.02 -3.87
CA GLY A 67 -5.63 -4.06 -2.86
C GLY A 67 -6.48 -3.74 -1.64
N ILE A 68 -6.98 -4.79 -1.00
CA ILE A 68 -7.67 -4.70 0.28
C ILE A 68 -6.86 -5.45 1.34
N TYR A 69 -6.45 -4.77 2.41
CA TYR A 69 -5.86 -5.42 3.57
C TYR A 69 -6.97 -5.88 4.52
N MET A 70 -7.03 -7.18 4.78
CA MET A 70 -8.14 -7.82 5.52
C MET A 70 -7.78 -8.23 6.95
N ASN A 71 -6.54 -8.03 7.38
CA ASN A 71 -6.12 -8.42 8.72
C ASN A 71 -6.21 -7.23 9.67
N ASP A 72 -6.87 -7.42 10.80
CA ASP A 72 -6.87 -6.43 11.87
C ASP A 72 -5.47 -6.36 12.51
N PHE A 73 -5.03 -5.16 12.87
CA PHE A 73 -3.85 -4.98 13.71
C PHE A 73 -3.99 -3.79 14.64
N THR A 74 -3.29 -3.87 15.77
CA THR A 74 -3.26 -2.83 16.78
C THR A 74 -2.03 -1.94 16.59
N VAL A 75 -2.23 -0.63 16.69
CA VAL A 75 -1.16 0.36 16.82
C VAL A 75 -1.21 0.90 18.23
N ASP A 76 -0.28 0.43 19.07
CA ASP A 76 -0.21 0.80 20.48
C ASP A 76 -0.07 2.32 20.69
N GLY A 77 -0.39 2.78 21.89
CA GLY A 77 -0.20 4.18 22.25
C GLY A 77 1.26 4.60 22.16
N SER A 78 1.53 5.76 21.56
CA SER A 78 2.88 6.22 21.18
C SER A 78 3.64 5.24 20.27
N GLY A 79 2.93 4.28 19.66
CA GLY A 79 3.49 3.21 18.85
C GLY A 79 3.52 3.53 17.36
N HIS A 80 4.15 2.61 16.63
CA HIS A 80 4.27 2.64 15.19
C HIS A 80 4.07 1.23 14.63
N GLN A 81 3.38 1.13 13.49
CA GLN A 81 3.27 -0.11 12.73
C GLN A 81 3.36 0.18 11.24
N CYS A 82 3.96 -0.77 10.51
CA CYS A 82 4.13 -0.68 9.07
C CYS A 82 3.39 -1.82 8.37
N VAL A 83 2.72 -1.51 7.26
CA VAL A 83 2.16 -2.49 6.34
C VAL A 83 2.70 -2.21 4.94
N GLU A 84 3.18 -3.24 4.26
CA GLU A 84 3.71 -3.13 2.91
C GLU A 84 2.75 -3.79 1.92
N PHE A 85 2.40 -3.05 0.87
CA PHE A 85 1.68 -3.55 -0.29
C PHE A 85 2.68 -3.84 -1.41
N GLU A 86 2.60 -5.04 -1.97
CA GLU A 86 3.42 -5.45 -3.10
C GLU A 86 2.52 -6.15 -4.13
N ALA A 87 2.46 -5.63 -5.36
CA ALA A 87 1.64 -6.22 -6.41
C ALA A 87 2.27 -6.09 -7.80
N PRO A 88 2.31 -7.19 -8.59
CA PRO A 88 2.81 -7.15 -9.95
C PRO A 88 1.80 -6.54 -10.91
N PHE A 89 2.26 -5.74 -11.86
CA PHE A 89 1.46 -5.16 -12.95
C PHE A 89 2.19 -5.28 -14.29
N ALA A 90 1.45 -5.19 -15.39
CA ALA A 90 2.03 -5.31 -16.73
C ALA A 90 3.04 -4.19 -17.02
N LYS A 91 4.18 -4.51 -17.66
CA LYS A 91 5.18 -3.51 -18.06
C LYS A 91 4.54 -2.41 -18.92
N ARG A 92 4.95 -1.16 -18.67
CA ARG A 92 4.56 0.04 -19.41
C ARG A 92 5.79 0.92 -19.64
N PRO A 93 5.79 1.83 -20.63
CA PRO A 93 6.86 2.82 -20.78
C PRO A 93 7.06 3.61 -19.47
N LEU A 94 8.32 3.75 -19.04
CA LEU A 94 8.68 4.36 -17.75
C LEU A 94 8.23 5.83 -17.67
N ASP A 95 8.28 6.55 -18.79
CA ASP A 95 7.87 7.96 -18.91
C ASP A 95 6.38 8.18 -18.59
N ASN A 96 5.58 7.11 -18.59
CA ASN A 96 4.14 7.12 -18.33
C ASN A 96 3.76 6.38 -17.04
N LEU A 97 4.71 6.07 -16.15
CA LEU A 97 4.38 5.38 -14.90
C LEU A 97 3.97 6.37 -13.79
N ARG A 98 2.75 6.90 -13.94
CA ARG A 98 2.07 7.71 -12.95
C ARG A 98 0.68 7.13 -12.67
N SER A 99 0.27 7.11 -11.42
CA SER A 99 -1.09 6.74 -11.04
C SER A 99 -1.50 7.50 -9.79
N ASP A 100 -2.72 8.02 -9.78
CA ASP A 100 -3.31 8.48 -8.54
C ASP A 100 -3.66 7.25 -7.68
N VAL A 101 -3.34 7.35 -6.39
CA VAL A 101 -3.54 6.33 -5.39
C VAL A 101 -4.44 6.90 -4.31
N ASN A 102 -5.64 6.33 -4.20
CA ASN A 102 -6.51 6.57 -3.07
C ASN A 102 -6.24 5.52 -1.99
N ILE A 103 -5.95 5.99 -0.79
CA ILE A 103 -5.70 5.16 0.39
C ILE A 103 -6.81 5.46 1.39
N GLN A 104 -7.62 4.46 1.69
CA GLN A 104 -8.65 4.53 2.72
C GLN A 104 -8.29 3.61 3.86
N VAL A 105 -8.26 4.13 5.08
CA VAL A 105 -7.98 3.38 6.30
C VAL A 105 -9.18 3.50 7.22
N MET A 106 -9.72 2.37 7.64
CA MET A 106 -10.72 2.30 8.71
C MET A 106 -10.04 1.80 9.98
N PHE A 107 -10.16 2.57 11.06
CA PHE A 107 -9.69 2.17 12.37
C PHE A 107 -10.73 2.46 13.46
N PHE A 108 -10.69 1.68 14.52
CA PHE A 108 -11.49 1.91 15.72
C PHE A 108 -10.70 2.75 16.72
N ASP A 109 -11.32 3.82 17.21
CA ASP A 109 -10.78 4.67 18.29
C ASP A 109 -11.52 4.38 19.61
N PRO A 110 -10.89 3.69 20.57
CA PRO A 110 -11.52 3.36 21.85
C PRO A 110 -11.98 4.58 22.66
N ARG A 111 -11.40 5.77 22.44
CA ARG A 111 -11.79 6.99 23.14
C ARG A 111 -13.14 7.52 22.65
N LEU A 112 -13.39 7.40 21.35
CA LEU A 112 -14.63 7.84 20.71
C LEU A 112 -15.66 6.72 20.68
N ASN A 113 -15.23 5.46 20.89
CA ASN A 113 -16.04 4.26 20.80
C ASN A 113 -16.73 4.11 19.43
N GLU A 114 -16.02 4.49 18.37
CA GLU A 114 -16.53 4.46 16.99
C GLU A 114 -15.44 4.07 16.00
N ASN A 115 -15.87 3.68 14.79
CA ASN A 115 -14.97 3.48 13.66
C ASN A 115 -14.79 4.81 12.92
N VAL A 116 -13.54 5.20 12.72
CA VAL A 116 -13.14 6.38 11.97
C VAL A 116 -12.58 5.93 10.63
N ILE A 117 -12.89 6.70 9.59
CA ILE A 117 -12.35 6.50 8.24
C ILE A 117 -11.46 7.69 7.90
N GLU A 118 -10.20 7.41 7.62
CA GLU A 118 -9.26 8.40 7.09
C GLU A 118 -8.98 8.11 5.63
N LYS A 119 -8.94 9.17 4.81
CA LYS A 119 -8.68 9.09 3.37
C LYS A 119 -7.47 9.93 3.03
N ILE A 120 -6.58 9.37 2.22
CA ILE A 120 -5.38 10.03 1.75
C ILE A 120 -5.31 9.83 0.24
N GLU A 121 -5.19 10.94 -0.48
CA GLU A 121 -4.96 10.96 -1.91
C GLU A 121 -3.47 11.23 -2.14
N TYR A 122 -2.86 10.39 -2.97
CA TYR A 122 -1.43 10.42 -3.22
C TYR A 122 -1.16 10.13 -4.68
N VAL A 123 -0.22 10.85 -5.30
CA VAL A 123 0.18 10.58 -6.69
C VAL A 123 1.41 9.69 -6.69
N TYR A 124 1.25 8.44 -7.12
CA TYR A 124 2.38 7.54 -7.34
C TYR A 124 3.11 7.96 -8.62
N GLU A 125 4.33 8.45 -8.45
CA GLU A 125 5.22 8.85 -9.53
C GLU A 125 6.51 8.04 -9.46
N LEU A 126 6.89 7.42 -10.58
CA LEU A 126 8.21 6.84 -10.74
C LEU A 126 9.18 7.97 -11.00
N ASN A 127 10.02 8.29 -10.01
CA ASN A 127 11.11 9.23 -10.21
C ASN A 127 12.32 8.45 -10.77
N PRO A 128 12.73 8.64 -12.04
CA PRO A 128 13.83 7.89 -12.65
C PRO A 128 15.21 8.20 -12.04
N SER A 129 15.28 9.05 -11.00
CA SER A 129 16.50 9.59 -10.41
C SER A 129 16.99 8.85 -9.15
N VAL A 130 16.36 7.75 -8.73
CA VAL A 130 16.95 6.88 -7.68
C VAL A 130 17.82 5.84 -8.37
N GLY A 131 19.12 6.18 -8.43
CA GLY A 131 20.16 5.52 -9.19
C GLY A 131 20.20 4.00 -9.04
N LEU A 132 20.43 3.34 -10.17
CA LEU A 132 21.11 2.07 -10.21
C LEU A 132 22.41 2.20 -9.39
N PRO A 133 22.78 1.24 -8.53
CA PRO A 133 24.12 1.23 -7.97
C PRO A 133 25.10 1.12 -9.14
N GLU A 134 26.01 2.08 -9.25
CA GLU A 134 27.16 1.97 -10.14
C GLU A 134 27.94 0.70 -9.76
N GLU A 135 28.36 -0.06 -10.79
CA GLU A 135 29.07 -1.34 -10.70
C GLU A 135 30.36 -1.29 -9.88
#